data_AF-A0A9D2IFP2-F1
#
_entry.id   AF-A0A9D2IFP2-F1
#
_cell.length_a   1.000
_cell.length_b   1.000
_cell.length_c   1.000
_cell.angle_alpha   90.00
_cell.angle_beta   90.00
_cell.angle_gamma   90.00
#
_symmetry.space_group_name_H-M   'P 1'
#
loop_
_entity.id
_entity.type
_entity.pdbx_description
1 polymer ?
#
loop_
_entity_poly.entity_id
_entity_poly.type
_entity_poly.pdbx_seq_one_letter_code
_entity_poly.pdbx_strand_id
1 'polypeptide(L)'
;LMNIQNYNEIGSWPTDDILLGETKKTLDSTPDQSDFLYTITVQSHGNYPTYKVFDDPAIKVECEGKTEEQHNQWEYYVNEVSEVDDFVGNLIDMLSKRDEKTIVVLYGDHLPTMGLTEDEMKSGDLYKTRYYTWNNFGLEKEDKDLTSYQLMAYITDQIGIHEGTIFTYHQDALDHHTTDTDQYLSDLELLQYDLLYGDRFAYNGADRYPRTDMEMGVEDVKITDYSVNYDNTQLIIEGKNFTPWSDVYVNDAKVSTEFISDTRLRISLNDVHDMDTIVVNQVGSSDTIFRSSNMVTYYEATPEPTDYSEDISTRALESSQDLLAE
;
A
#
# COMPACT_ATOMS: atom_id res chain seq x y z
N LEU A 1 0.07 -3.42 5.15
CA LEU A 1 0.86 -3.30 3.91
C LEU A 1 0.18 -4.08 2.80
N MET A 2 0.38 -3.67 1.55
CA MET A 2 -0.14 -4.39 0.39
C MET A 2 0.63 -5.69 0.19
N ASN A 3 -0.08 -6.79 -0.04
CA ASN A 3 0.54 -8.08 -0.35
C ASN A 3 0.64 -8.24 -1.88
N ILE A 4 1.70 -7.69 -2.47
CA ILE A 4 1.92 -7.69 -3.93
C ILE A 4 2.00 -9.14 -4.45
N GLN A 5 1.13 -9.46 -5.42
CA GLN A 5 1.06 -10.81 -6.03
C GLN A 5 1.57 -10.86 -7.46
N ASN A 6 1.40 -9.76 -8.19
CA ASN A 6 1.63 -9.69 -9.63
C ASN A 6 2.62 -8.57 -9.94
N TYR A 7 3.38 -8.79 -11.00
CA TYR A 7 4.37 -7.86 -11.53
C TYR A 7 4.18 -7.79 -13.05
N ASN A 8 4.61 -6.68 -13.64
CA ASN A 8 4.65 -6.51 -15.08
C ASN A 8 5.51 -7.58 -15.78
N GLU A 9 5.48 -7.65 -17.11
CA GLU A 9 6.02 -8.78 -17.87
C GLU A 9 7.53 -8.96 -17.72
N ILE A 10 8.23 -7.91 -17.32
CA ILE A 10 9.68 -7.94 -17.05
C ILE A 10 10.00 -8.17 -15.56
N GLY A 11 8.98 -8.36 -14.71
CA GLY A 11 9.10 -8.65 -13.28
C GLY A 11 9.66 -7.49 -12.46
N SER A 12 9.51 -6.25 -12.93
CA SER A 12 10.20 -5.08 -12.36
C SER A 12 9.34 -4.24 -11.44
N TRP A 13 8.07 -4.03 -11.79
CA TRP A 13 7.12 -3.23 -11.03
C TRP A 13 5.86 -4.04 -10.76
N PRO A 14 5.22 -3.86 -9.59
CA PRO A 14 3.89 -4.39 -9.34
C PRO A 14 2.90 -3.91 -10.40
N THR A 15 1.94 -4.75 -10.75
CA THR A 15 0.78 -4.32 -11.54
C THR A 15 -0.15 -3.45 -10.70
N ASP A 16 -0.83 -2.49 -11.31
CA ASP A 16 -1.63 -1.48 -10.61
C ASP A 16 -2.99 -2.04 -10.11
N ASP A 17 -3.40 -3.24 -10.52
CA ASP A 17 -4.63 -3.91 -10.08
C ASP A 17 -4.71 -4.10 -8.55
N ILE A 18 -3.57 -4.26 -7.88
CA ILE A 18 -3.47 -4.31 -6.42
C ILE A 18 -4.07 -3.06 -5.76
N LEU A 19 -3.97 -1.89 -6.41
CA LEU A 19 -4.44 -0.62 -5.88
C LEU A 19 -5.97 -0.54 -5.85
N LEU A 20 -6.69 -1.34 -6.66
CA LEU A 20 -8.14 -1.34 -6.67
C LEU A 20 -8.71 -1.85 -5.34
N GLY A 21 -8.22 -3.02 -4.90
CA GLY A 21 -8.62 -3.62 -3.63
C GLY A 21 -8.24 -2.75 -2.44
N GLU A 22 -7.04 -2.17 -2.47
CA GLU A 22 -6.53 -1.32 -1.38
C GLU A 22 -7.22 0.05 -1.33
N THR A 23 -7.62 0.61 -2.48
CA THR A 23 -8.48 1.79 -2.55
C THR A 23 -9.83 1.50 -1.91
N LYS A 24 -10.49 0.41 -2.32
CA LYS A 24 -11.78 0.00 -1.74
C LYS A 24 -11.68 -0.17 -0.23
N LYS A 25 -10.67 -0.91 0.22
CA LYS A 25 -10.40 -1.18 1.62
C LYS A 25 -10.15 0.09 2.42
N THR A 26 -9.43 1.06 1.86
CA THR A 26 -9.19 2.35 2.52
C THR A 26 -10.48 3.13 2.69
N LEU A 27 -11.26 3.29 1.62
CA LEU A 27 -12.55 4.00 1.67
C LEU A 27 -13.60 3.30 2.56
N ASP A 28 -13.52 1.97 2.70
CA ASP A 28 -14.43 1.22 3.58
C ASP A 28 -14.00 1.28 5.07
N SER A 29 -12.78 1.71 5.37
CA SER A 29 -12.27 1.82 6.74
C SER A 29 -12.81 3.04 7.51
N THR A 30 -13.42 3.97 6.79
CA THR A 30 -13.88 5.29 7.27
C THR A 30 -15.33 5.57 6.83
N PRO A 31 -16.30 4.66 7.05
CA PRO A 31 -17.61 4.67 6.38
C PRO A 31 -18.50 5.92 6.63
N ASP A 32 -18.18 6.72 7.66
CA ASP A 32 -18.92 7.93 8.03
C ASP A 32 -18.05 9.20 7.97
N GLN A 33 -16.94 9.16 7.21
CA GLN A 33 -16.01 10.29 7.06
C GLN A 33 -15.72 10.54 5.59
N SER A 34 -15.30 11.77 5.27
CA SER A 34 -14.79 12.10 3.94
C SER A 34 -13.32 11.74 3.86
N ASP A 35 -12.93 11.09 2.76
CA ASP A 35 -11.55 10.69 2.50
C ASP A 35 -10.85 11.59 1.49
N PHE A 36 -9.54 11.78 1.68
CA PHE A 36 -8.63 12.24 0.64
C PHE A 36 -7.64 11.12 0.36
N LEU A 37 -7.71 10.56 -0.85
CA LEU A 37 -6.85 9.46 -1.26
C LEU A 37 -5.86 9.94 -2.32
N TYR A 38 -4.56 9.77 -2.03
CA TYR A 38 -3.48 10.03 -2.97
C TYR A 38 -2.82 8.70 -3.36
N THR A 39 -3.12 8.23 -4.57
CA THR A 39 -2.69 6.94 -5.09
C THR A 39 -1.64 7.17 -6.20
N ILE A 40 -0.53 6.44 -6.12
CA ILE A 40 0.54 6.49 -7.11
C ILE A 40 0.62 5.14 -7.81
N THR A 41 0.36 5.14 -9.11
CA THR A 41 0.57 3.98 -10.01
C THR A 41 2.05 3.83 -10.32
N VAL A 42 2.50 2.60 -10.56
CA VAL A 42 3.91 2.32 -10.85
C VAL A 42 4.12 1.35 -12.00
N GLN A 43 3.06 0.69 -12.48
CA GLN A 43 3.17 -0.41 -13.43
C GLN A 43 3.92 -0.02 -14.72
N SER A 44 3.57 1.14 -15.30
CA SER A 44 4.17 1.63 -16.55
C SER A 44 5.56 2.27 -16.37
N HIS A 45 6.14 2.21 -15.18
CA HIS A 45 7.48 2.73 -14.92
C HIS A 45 8.56 1.77 -15.43
N GLY A 46 9.75 2.29 -15.76
CA GLY A 46 10.92 1.44 -16.02
C GLY A 46 11.86 1.93 -17.12
N ASN A 47 12.91 1.15 -17.36
CA ASN A 47 13.94 1.47 -18.34
C ASN A 47 13.49 1.25 -19.81
N TYR A 48 12.29 0.73 -20.03
CA TYR A 48 11.72 0.33 -21.32
C TYR A 48 12.66 -0.62 -22.11
N PRO A 49 12.33 -1.92 -22.22
CA PRO A 49 13.24 -2.92 -22.78
C PRO A 49 13.53 -2.66 -24.26
N THR A 50 14.79 -2.80 -24.65
CA THR A 50 15.24 -2.70 -26.05
C THR A 50 15.08 -4.01 -26.84
N TYR A 51 14.54 -5.05 -26.19
CA TYR A 51 14.27 -6.36 -26.76
C TYR A 51 12.77 -6.65 -26.75
N LYS A 52 12.32 -7.55 -27.62
CA LYS A 52 10.92 -7.96 -27.72
C LYS A 52 10.46 -8.69 -26.45
N VAL A 53 9.43 -8.15 -25.79
CA VAL A 53 8.82 -8.74 -24.58
C VAL A 53 7.62 -9.61 -24.93
N PHE A 54 6.75 -9.14 -25.83
CA PHE A 54 5.49 -9.79 -26.16
C PHE A 54 5.57 -10.52 -27.48
N ASP A 55 5.26 -11.83 -27.52
CA ASP A 55 5.16 -12.55 -28.80
C ASP A 55 3.93 -12.13 -29.63
N ASP A 56 2.79 -11.93 -28.96
CA ASP A 56 1.52 -11.44 -29.51
C ASP A 56 0.93 -10.36 -28.57
N PRO A 57 1.36 -9.09 -28.71
CA PRO A 57 0.88 -8.00 -27.86
C PRO A 57 -0.59 -7.68 -28.12
N ALA A 58 -1.30 -7.22 -27.09
CA ALA A 58 -2.69 -6.78 -27.20
C ALA A 58 -2.83 -5.59 -28.15
N ILE A 59 -1.89 -4.63 -28.06
CA ILE A 59 -1.74 -3.52 -28.99
C ILE A 59 -0.47 -3.72 -29.82
N LYS A 60 -0.66 -3.86 -31.13
CA LYS A 60 0.45 -3.90 -32.10
C LYS A 60 0.83 -2.48 -32.46
N VAL A 61 2.09 -2.12 -32.21
CA VAL A 61 2.60 -0.78 -32.45
C VAL A 61 3.39 -0.75 -33.76
N GLU A 62 3.24 0.30 -34.55
CA GLU A 62 4.11 0.57 -35.70
C GLU A 62 4.79 1.93 -35.50
N CYS A 63 6.11 1.97 -35.68
CA CYS A 63 6.91 3.17 -35.48
C CYS A 63 7.66 3.54 -36.77
N GLU A 64 7.36 4.71 -37.34
CA GLU A 64 8.09 5.21 -38.50
C GLU A 64 9.43 5.83 -38.09
N GLY A 65 10.51 5.49 -38.81
CA GLY A 65 11.83 6.10 -38.60
C GLY A 65 12.53 5.73 -37.29
N LYS A 66 12.06 4.71 -36.57
CA LYS A 66 12.64 4.21 -35.32
C LYS A 66 13.48 2.96 -35.52
N THR A 67 14.47 2.75 -34.64
CA THR A 67 15.24 1.50 -34.59
C THR A 67 14.38 0.36 -34.03
N GLU A 68 14.83 -0.89 -34.21
CA GLU A 68 14.17 -2.06 -33.59
C GLU A 68 14.13 -1.95 -32.06
N GLU A 69 15.20 -1.44 -31.44
CA GLU A 69 15.24 -1.20 -30.00
C GLU A 69 14.18 -0.18 -29.55
N GLN A 70 14.05 0.94 -30.25
CA GLN A 70 13.04 1.95 -29.97
C GLN A 70 11.62 1.43 -30.23
N HIS A 71 11.44 0.60 -31.24
CA HIS A 71 10.17 -0.06 -31.52
C HIS A 71 9.75 -0.97 -30.36
N ASN A 72 10.68 -1.78 -29.83
CA ASN A 72 10.42 -2.63 -28.67
C ASN A 72 10.03 -1.80 -27.43
N GLN A 73 10.69 -0.66 -27.20
CA GLN A 73 10.36 0.25 -26.11
C GLN A 73 8.94 0.82 -26.21
N TRP A 74 8.55 1.25 -27.42
CA TRP A 74 7.21 1.76 -27.67
C TRP A 74 6.13 0.69 -27.60
N GLU A 75 6.37 -0.49 -28.18
CA GLU A 75 5.45 -1.62 -28.07
C GLU A 75 5.22 -1.98 -26.61
N TYR A 76 6.30 -2.04 -25.81
CA TYR A 76 6.20 -2.30 -24.38
C TYR A 76 5.37 -1.23 -23.66
N TYR A 77 5.76 0.04 -23.77
CA TYR A 77 5.08 1.13 -23.08
C TYR A 77 3.61 1.30 -23.44
N VAL A 78 3.24 1.14 -24.72
CA VAL A 78 1.85 1.27 -25.14
C VAL A 78 0.99 0.15 -24.56
N ASN A 79 1.51 -1.08 -24.44
CA ASN A 79 0.79 -2.17 -23.81
C ASN A 79 0.67 -1.95 -22.29
N GLU A 80 1.73 -1.51 -21.61
CA GLU A 80 1.65 -1.15 -20.17
C GLU A 80 0.64 -0.03 -19.91
N VAL A 81 0.64 1.03 -20.72
CA VAL A 81 -0.36 2.10 -20.61
C VAL A 81 -1.78 1.59 -20.84
N SER A 82 -1.97 0.59 -21.71
CA SER A 82 -3.27 -0.05 -21.92
C SER A 82 -3.75 -0.77 -20.67
N GLU A 83 -2.86 -1.43 -19.93
CA GLU A 83 -3.21 -2.10 -18.68
C GLU A 83 -3.51 -1.10 -17.55
N VAL A 84 -2.78 0.03 -17.52
CA VAL A 84 -3.12 1.15 -16.63
C VAL A 84 -4.50 1.73 -16.98
N ASP A 85 -4.86 1.82 -18.26
CA ASP A 85 -6.20 2.24 -18.69
C ASP A 85 -7.29 1.27 -18.22
N ASP A 86 -7.06 -0.04 -18.31
CA ASP A 86 -7.95 -1.06 -17.76
C ASP A 86 -8.10 -0.93 -16.23
N PHE A 87 -7.01 -0.68 -15.50
CA PHE A 87 -7.05 -0.38 -14.07
C PHE A 87 -7.91 0.85 -13.77
N VAL A 88 -7.71 1.96 -14.50
CA VAL A 88 -8.49 3.19 -14.34
C VAL A 88 -9.98 2.94 -14.62
N GLY A 89 -10.30 2.17 -15.65
CA GLY A 89 -11.67 1.77 -15.96
C GLY A 89 -12.33 1.01 -14.80
N ASN A 90 -11.61 0.04 -14.23
CA ASN A 90 -12.08 -0.73 -13.07
C ASN A 90 -12.23 0.12 -11.80
N LEU A 91 -11.30 1.06 -11.57
CA LEU A 91 -11.36 2.02 -10.47
C LEU A 91 -12.62 2.90 -10.58
N ILE A 92 -12.87 3.48 -11.75
CA ILE A 92 -14.06 4.30 -12.01
C ILE A 92 -15.34 3.48 -11.85
N ASP A 93 -15.41 2.26 -12.40
CA ASP A 93 -16.57 1.37 -12.25
C ASP A 93 -16.85 1.07 -10.78
N MET A 94 -15.82 0.76 -9.99
CA MET A 94 -15.96 0.53 -8.55
C MET A 94 -16.45 1.78 -7.81
N LEU A 95 -15.88 2.96 -8.08
CA LEU A 95 -16.29 4.22 -7.42
C LEU A 95 -17.70 4.65 -7.85
N SER A 96 -18.11 4.36 -9.08
CA SER A 96 -19.46 4.71 -9.59
C SER A 96 -20.59 4.01 -8.84
N LYS A 97 -20.30 2.88 -8.19
CA LYS A 97 -21.26 2.07 -7.43
C LYS A 97 -21.41 2.53 -5.97
N ARG A 98 -20.60 3.50 -5.51
CA ARG A 98 -20.65 4.04 -4.15
C ARG A 98 -21.70 5.14 -4.05
N ASP A 99 -22.45 5.16 -2.94
CA ASP A 99 -23.42 6.21 -2.60
C ASP A 99 -22.76 7.36 -1.81
N GLU A 100 -21.61 7.82 -2.32
CA GLU A 100 -20.82 8.90 -1.76
C GLU A 100 -20.32 9.76 -2.91
N LYS A 101 -20.39 11.09 -2.78
CA LYS A 101 -19.92 11.99 -3.85
C LYS A 101 -18.40 11.87 -3.99
N THR A 102 -17.95 11.35 -5.12
CA THR A 102 -16.53 11.14 -5.41
C THR A 102 -16.13 11.97 -6.62
N ILE A 103 -14.96 12.60 -6.52
CA ILE A 103 -14.21 13.13 -7.66
C ILE A 103 -12.86 12.42 -7.75
N VAL A 104 -12.47 12.04 -8.95
CA VAL A 104 -11.18 11.41 -9.27
C VAL A 104 -10.40 12.35 -10.17
N VAL A 105 -9.14 12.58 -9.84
CA VAL A 105 -8.19 13.36 -10.64
C VAL A 105 -7.04 12.43 -11.01
N LEU A 106 -6.89 12.18 -12.30
CA LEU A 106 -5.81 11.35 -12.87
C LEU A 106 -4.88 12.27 -13.64
N TYR A 107 -3.58 12.24 -13.36
CA TYR A 107 -2.62 13.05 -14.10
C TYR A 107 -1.31 12.27 -14.28
N GLY A 108 -0.69 12.42 -15.45
CA GLY A 108 0.68 11.94 -15.67
C GLY A 108 1.67 12.86 -14.98
N ASP A 109 2.60 12.29 -14.22
CA ASP A 109 3.66 13.02 -13.52
C ASP A 109 4.73 13.56 -14.50
N HIS A 110 5.11 12.76 -15.50
CA HIS A 110 5.99 13.16 -16.59
C HIS A 110 5.85 12.28 -17.85
N LEU A 111 6.47 12.69 -18.95
CA LEU A 111 6.59 11.86 -20.15
C LEU A 111 7.57 10.69 -19.94
N PRO A 112 7.42 9.55 -20.63
CA PRO A 112 8.33 8.42 -20.47
C PRO A 112 9.75 8.76 -20.93
N THR A 113 10.77 8.29 -20.19
CA THR A 113 12.19 8.52 -20.47
C THR A 113 12.69 7.69 -21.66
N MET A 114 12.21 8.00 -22.87
CA MET A 114 12.58 7.34 -24.13
C MET A 114 13.40 8.22 -25.08
N GLY A 115 14.01 9.30 -24.56
CA GLY A 115 14.78 10.23 -25.37
C GLY A 115 13.91 11.03 -26.37
N LEU A 116 12.69 11.38 -25.95
CA LEU A 116 11.75 12.17 -26.74
C LEU A 116 12.29 13.58 -27.01
N THR A 117 11.98 14.13 -28.18
CA THR A 117 12.26 15.53 -28.54
C THR A 117 10.97 16.34 -28.67
N GLU A 118 11.06 17.67 -28.57
CA GLU A 118 9.89 18.56 -28.71
C GLU A 118 9.19 18.40 -30.05
N ASP A 119 9.95 18.19 -31.13
CA ASP A 119 9.43 17.98 -32.50
C ASP A 119 8.57 16.71 -32.62
N GLU A 120 8.76 15.74 -31.74
CA GLU A 120 7.96 14.52 -31.69
C GLU A 120 6.64 14.72 -30.93
N MET A 121 6.53 15.77 -30.13
CA MET A 121 5.36 16.06 -29.32
C MET A 121 4.38 16.96 -30.06
N LYS A 122 3.10 16.56 -30.08
CA LYS A 122 2.02 17.41 -30.62
C LYS A 122 1.93 18.78 -29.92
N SER A 123 2.30 18.84 -28.64
CA SER A 123 2.36 20.06 -27.84
C SER A 123 3.56 20.96 -28.17
N GLY A 124 4.60 20.43 -28.80
CA GLY A 124 5.91 21.07 -28.91
C GLY A 124 6.60 21.26 -27.56
N ASP A 125 6.21 20.52 -26.52
CA ASP A 125 6.67 20.71 -25.14
C ASP A 125 6.76 19.37 -24.42
N LEU A 126 7.95 19.07 -23.89
CA LEU A 126 8.26 17.84 -23.16
C LEU A 126 7.74 17.82 -21.71
N TYR A 127 7.26 18.96 -21.20
CA TYR A 127 6.78 19.10 -19.83
C TYR A 127 5.25 19.11 -19.73
N LYS A 128 4.54 18.86 -20.84
CA LYS A 128 3.07 18.78 -20.87
C LYS A 128 2.60 17.34 -20.87
N THR A 129 1.98 16.94 -19.76
CA THR A 129 1.21 15.70 -19.64
C THR A 129 -0.29 15.98 -19.74
N ARG A 130 -1.09 14.94 -19.91
CA ARG A 130 -2.55 15.03 -19.82
C ARG A 130 -3.02 14.71 -18.42
N TYR A 131 -4.13 15.33 -18.03
CA TYR A 131 -4.90 14.96 -16.86
C TYR A 131 -6.37 14.79 -17.24
N TYR A 132 -7.10 14.04 -16.42
CA TYR A 132 -8.51 13.76 -16.59
C TYR A 132 -9.21 13.84 -15.24
N THR A 133 -10.47 14.25 -15.26
CA THR A 133 -11.32 14.25 -14.08
C THR A 133 -12.56 13.42 -14.34
N TRP A 134 -13.04 12.76 -13.29
CA TRP A 134 -14.29 12.02 -13.30
C TRP A 134 -15.01 12.24 -11.98
N ASN A 135 -16.34 12.22 -11.99
CA ASN A 135 -17.14 12.28 -10.77
C ASN A 135 -18.45 11.49 -10.93
N ASN A 136 -19.03 11.04 -9.81
CA ASN A 136 -20.28 10.27 -9.80
C ASN A 136 -21.54 11.10 -9.49
N PHE A 137 -21.45 12.43 -9.43
CA PHE A 137 -22.55 13.31 -9.00
C PHE A 137 -22.98 14.34 -10.05
N GLY A 138 -22.44 14.25 -11.27
CA GLY A 138 -22.86 15.05 -12.41
C GLY A 138 -22.29 16.48 -12.44
N LEU A 139 -21.13 16.71 -11.83
CA LEU A 139 -20.38 17.97 -12.02
C LEU A 139 -20.06 18.16 -13.51
N GLU A 140 -20.33 19.35 -14.04
CA GLU A 140 -20.06 19.67 -15.44
C GLU A 140 -18.56 19.62 -15.75
N LYS A 141 -18.23 19.13 -16.96
CA LYS A 141 -16.86 19.07 -17.43
C LYS A 141 -16.40 20.43 -17.92
N GLU A 142 -15.25 20.88 -17.44
CA GLU A 142 -14.57 22.08 -17.90
C GLU A 142 -13.14 21.75 -18.35
N ASP A 143 -12.79 22.09 -19.59
CA ASP A 143 -11.44 21.92 -20.11
C ASP A 143 -10.58 23.14 -19.75
N LYS A 144 -9.41 22.90 -19.14
CA LYS A 144 -8.47 23.96 -18.78
C LYS A 144 -7.02 23.48 -18.80
N ASP A 145 -6.14 24.29 -19.36
CA ASP A 145 -4.70 24.08 -19.23
C ASP A 145 -4.25 24.60 -17.85
N LEU A 146 -3.62 23.73 -17.06
CA LEU A 146 -3.20 24.02 -15.70
C LEU A 146 -1.79 23.48 -15.45
N THR A 147 -1.06 24.18 -14.60
CA THR A 147 0.13 23.59 -13.95
C THR A 147 -0.28 22.67 -12.82
N SER A 148 0.56 21.69 -12.47
CA SER A 148 0.25 20.71 -11.41
C SER A 148 -0.04 21.34 -10.06
N TYR A 149 0.65 22.44 -9.72
CA TYR A 149 0.43 23.17 -8.47
C TYR A 149 -0.89 23.97 -8.44
N GLN A 150 -1.53 24.22 -9.59
CA GLN A 150 -2.87 24.84 -9.66
C GLN A 150 -4.00 23.82 -9.64
N LEU A 151 -3.73 22.57 -10.05
CA LEU A 151 -4.76 21.57 -10.36
C LEU A 151 -5.73 21.34 -9.20
N MET A 152 -5.23 21.03 -8.00
CA MET A 152 -6.11 20.73 -6.86
C MET A 152 -6.92 21.96 -6.39
N ALA A 153 -6.35 23.16 -6.47
CA ALA A 153 -7.05 24.38 -6.13
C ALA A 153 -8.21 24.66 -7.11
N TYR A 154 -7.99 24.40 -8.40
CA TYR A 154 -9.03 24.49 -9.43
C TYR A 154 -10.16 23.48 -9.20
N ILE A 155 -9.82 22.22 -8.91
CA ILE A 155 -10.83 21.17 -8.66
C ILE A 155 -11.65 21.46 -7.40
N THR A 156 -11.03 21.93 -6.32
CA THR A 156 -11.73 22.28 -5.08
C THR A 156 -12.66 23.48 -5.24
N ASP A 157 -12.29 24.44 -6.08
CA ASP A 157 -13.13 25.60 -6.44
C ASP A 157 -14.46 25.16 -7.08
N GLN A 158 -14.38 24.22 -8.04
CA GLN A 158 -15.55 23.69 -8.75
C GLN A 158 -16.57 23.01 -7.84
N ILE A 159 -16.14 22.52 -6.67
CA ILE A 159 -16.99 21.86 -5.68
C ILE A 159 -17.28 22.73 -4.45
N GLY A 160 -16.91 24.00 -4.49
CA GLY A 160 -17.21 24.99 -3.45
C GLY A 160 -16.36 24.85 -2.17
N ILE A 161 -15.16 24.27 -2.29
CA ILE A 161 -14.17 24.19 -1.21
C ILE A 161 -13.17 25.34 -1.40
N HIS A 162 -13.14 26.27 -0.45
CA HIS A 162 -12.34 27.49 -0.48
C HIS A 162 -11.49 27.62 0.79
N GLU A 163 -11.07 26.49 1.34
CA GLU A 163 -10.27 26.39 2.55
C GLU A 163 -8.79 26.15 2.22
N GLY A 164 -7.90 26.79 2.99
CA GLY A 164 -6.46 26.61 2.90
C GLY A 164 -5.77 27.73 2.11
N THR A 165 -4.72 28.30 2.71
CA THR A 165 -4.06 29.52 2.22
C THR A 165 -3.55 29.42 0.78
N ILE A 166 -2.91 28.29 0.45
CA ILE A 166 -2.38 28.04 -0.90
C ILE A 166 -3.53 27.84 -1.90
N PHE A 167 -4.59 27.14 -1.50
CA PHE A 167 -5.73 26.89 -2.40
C PHE A 167 -6.47 28.18 -2.70
N THR A 168 -6.81 28.97 -1.68
CA THR A 168 -7.46 30.27 -1.86
C THR A 168 -6.62 31.24 -2.68
N TYR A 169 -5.29 31.19 -2.53
CA TYR A 169 -4.39 32.01 -3.33
C TYR A 169 -4.44 31.64 -4.83
N HIS A 170 -4.39 30.35 -5.14
CA HIS A 170 -4.53 29.87 -6.52
C HIS A 170 -5.93 30.16 -7.09
N GLN A 171 -7.00 29.96 -6.31
CA GLN A 171 -8.37 30.23 -6.72
C GLN A 171 -8.59 31.71 -7.05
N ASP A 172 -8.13 32.62 -6.19
CA ASP A 172 -8.19 34.07 -6.42
C ASP A 172 -7.43 34.47 -7.69
N ALA A 173 -6.21 33.93 -7.89
CA ALA A 173 -5.44 34.20 -9.09
C ALA A 173 -6.09 33.65 -10.38
N LEU A 174 -6.75 32.49 -10.29
CA LEU A 174 -7.48 31.88 -11.40
C LEU A 174 -8.73 32.70 -11.78
N ASP A 175 -9.49 33.20 -10.80
CA ASP A 175 -10.67 34.06 -10.98
C ASP A 175 -10.31 35.41 -11.59
N HIS A 176 -9.21 36.02 -11.14
CA HIS A 176 -8.72 37.30 -11.66
C HIS A 176 -7.85 37.19 -12.91
N HIS A 177 -7.61 35.98 -13.42
CA HIS A 177 -6.75 35.71 -14.59
C HIS A 177 -5.32 36.29 -14.45
N THR A 178 -4.70 36.12 -13.28
CA THR A 178 -3.36 36.64 -12.96
C THR A 178 -2.28 35.56 -12.83
N THR A 179 -2.62 34.30 -13.11
CA THR A 179 -1.72 33.14 -12.97
C THR A 179 -0.46 33.19 -13.83
N ASP A 180 -0.46 33.99 -14.89
CA ASP A 180 0.66 34.10 -15.83
C ASP A 180 1.56 35.31 -15.53
N THR A 181 1.40 35.93 -14.37
CA THR A 181 2.17 37.12 -13.98
C THR A 181 3.39 36.76 -13.12
N ASP A 182 4.48 37.50 -13.31
CA ASP A 182 5.67 37.39 -12.43
C ASP A 182 5.32 37.67 -10.96
N GLN A 183 4.35 38.56 -10.73
CA GLN A 183 3.86 38.87 -9.38
C GLN A 183 3.22 37.64 -8.73
N TYR A 184 2.37 36.91 -9.46
CA TYR A 184 1.76 35.69 -8.95
C TYR A 184 2.80 34.62 -8.54
N LEU A 185 3.85 34.43 -9.34
CA LEU A 185 4.90 33.45 -9.01
C LEU A 185 5.76 33.91 -7.84
N SER A 186 6.14 35.19 -7.78
CA SER A 186 6.95 35.74 -6.69
C SER A 186 6.20 35.77 -5.35
N ASP A 187 4.90 36.09 -5.35
CA ASP A 187 4.07 36.05 -4.16
C ASP A 187 3.82 34.60 -3.70
N LEU A 188 3.65 33.66 -4.65
CA LEU A 188 3.56 32.23 -4.35
C LEU A 188 4.84 31.72 -3.68
N GLU A 189 6.01 32.05 -4.22
CA GLU A 189 7.31 31.68 -3.66
C GLU A 189 7.48 32.23 -2.23
N LEU A 190 7.14 33.50 -2.01
CA LEU A 190 7.21 34.12 -0.69
C LEU A 190 6.27 33.43 0.31
N LEU A 191 5.05 33.12 -0.11
CA LEU A 191 4.07 32.41 0.71
C LEU A 191 4.54 30.99 1.02
N GLN A 192 5.05 30.25 0.04
CA GLN A 192 5.61 28.91 0.25
C GLN A 192 6.79 28.94 1.23
N TYR A 193 7.68 29.92 1.09
CA TYR A 193 8.80 30.11 2.01
C TYR A 193 8.31 30.36 3.44
N ASP A 194 7.38 31.29 3.64
CA ASP A 194 6.81 31.60 4.96
C ASP A 194 6.19 30.38 5.64
N LEU A 195 5.44 29.58 4.88
CA LEU A 195 4.73 28.42 5.41
C LEU A 195 5.64 27.22 5.71
N LEU A 196 6.64 26.97 4.87
CA LEU A 196 7.50 25.78 4.98
C LEU A 196 8.76 26.02 5.83
N TYR A 197 9.34 27.22 5.75
CA TYR A 197 10.68 27.50 6.29
C TYR A 197 10.77 28.78 7.13
N GLY A 198 9.83 29.70 6.97
CA GLY A 198 9.83 31.00 7.62
C GLY A 198 9.16 31.02 8.99
N ASP A 199 8.78 32.24 9.40
CA ASP A 199 8.15 32.50 10.69
C ASP A 199 6.63 32.30 10.68
N ARG A 200 6.05 31.79 9.58
CA ARG A 200 4.61 31.54 9.40
C ARG A 200 3.76 32.79 9.69
N PHE A 201 4.15 33.93 9.13
CA PHE A 201 3.41 35.19 9.20
C PHE A 201 1.97 35.04 8.72
N ALA A 202 1.72 34.23 7.68
CA ALA A 202 0.37 33.91 7.21
C ALA A 202 -0.53 33.30 8.30
N TYR A 203 0.08 32.71 9.34
CA TYR A 203 -0.59 32.12 10.50
C TYR A 203 -0.29 32.84 11.81
N ASN A 204 0.18 34.09 11.77
CA ASN A 204 0.56 34.86 12.97
C ASN A 204 1.59 34.13 13.85
N GLY A 205 2.54 33.42 13.24
CA GLY A 205 3.55 32.64 13.96
C GLY A 205 3.10 31.27 14.45
N ALA A 206 1.84 30.88 14.23
CA ALA A 206 1.32 29.60 14.68
C ALA A 206 1.60 28.45 13.71
N ASP A 207 1.89 27.26 14.26
CA ASP A 207 1.83 26.02 13.49
C ASP A 207 0.39 25.52 13.39
N ARG A 208 -0.28 25.75 12.25
CA ARG A 208 -1.64 25.25 12.03
C ARG A 208 -1.69 23.79 11.60
N TYR A 209 -0.59 23.27 11.04
CA TYR A 209 -0.53 21.94 10.46
C TYR A 209 0.67 21.20 11.05
N PRO A 210 0.67 20.97 12.38
CA PRO A 210 1.72 20.19 13.01
C PRO A 210 1.73 18.78 12.40
N ARG A 211 2.93 18.19 12.36
CA ARG A 211 3.11 16.81 11.90
C ARG A 211 2.14 15.88 12.63
N THR A 212 1.38 15.12 11.87
CA THR A 212 0.51 14.07 12.40
C THR A 212 1.28 12.76 12.54
N ASP A 213 0.86 11.94 13.50
CA ASP A 213 1.32 10.56 13.60
C ASP A 213 0.66 9.76 12.48
N MET A 214 1.47 9.32 11.52
CA MET A 214 1.00 8.52 10.39
C MET A 214 1.13 7.05 10.73
N GLU A 215 0.11 6.27 10.39
CA GLU A 215 0.13 4.81 10.49
C GLU A 215 0.23 4.16 9.12
N MET A 216 0.95 3.04 9.05
CA MET A 216 1.08 2.31 7.80
C MET A 216 -0.05 1.29 7.62
N GLY A 217 -0.92 1.58 6.65
CA GLY A 217 -2.04 0.73 6.26
C GLY A 217 -3.27 0.90 7.16
N VAL A 218 -4.41 0.43 6.67
CA VAL A 218 -5.73 0.67 7.30
C VAL A 218 -6.27 -0.53 8.09
N GLU A 219 -5.60 -1.67 8.04
CA GLU A 219 -6.04 -2.89 8.73
C GLU A 219 -4.98 -3.44 9.70
N ASP A 220 -5.42 -3.79 10.90
CA ASP A 220 -4.54 -4.33 11.94
C ASP A 220 -3.94 -5.67 11.54
N VAL A 221 -2.68 -5.85 11.92
CA VAL A 221 -2.02 -7.15 11.89
C VAL A 221 -2.37 -7.87 13.18
N LYS A 222 -2.75 -9.14 13.11
CA LYS A 222 -3.24 -9.84 14.29
C LYS A 222 -2.81 -11.29 14.29
N ILE A 223 -2.28 -11.76 15.42
CA ILE A 223 -2.11 -13.19 15.70
C ILE A 223 -3.43 -13.70 16.29
N THR A 224 -3.98 -14.74 15.68
CA THR A 224 -5.22 -15.39 16.13
C THR A 224 -4.95 -16.71 16.85
N ASP A 225 -3.94 -17.46 16.41
CA ASP A 225 -3.59 -18.75 17.00
C ASP A 225 -2.15 -19.14 16.64
N TYR A 226 -1.65 -20.23 17.22
CA TYR A 226 -0.43 -20.89 16.79
C TYR A 226 -0.57 -22.41 16.90
N SER A 227 0.20 -23.14 16.09
CA SER A 227 0.27 -24.60 16.18
C SER A 227 1.68 -25.11 15.87
N VAL A 228 2.05 -26.23 16.49
CA VAL A 228 3.30 -26.93 16.16
C VAL A 228 3.05 -27.87 14.99
N ASN A 229 3.98 -27.93 14.05
CA ASN A 229 3.88 -28.83 12.90
C ASN A 229 4.05 -30.32 13.31
N TYR A 230 3.71 -31.25 12.41
CA TYR A 230 3.64 -32.67 12.72
C TYR A 230 4.96 -33.30 13.22
N ASP A 231 6.10 -32.81 12.74
CA ASP A 231 7.44 -33.30 13.11
C ASP A 231 8.07 -32.55 14.30
N ASN A 232 7.33 -31.63 14.95
CA ASN A 232 7.78 -30.85 16.12
C ASN A 232 9.07 -30.03 15.86
N THR A 233 9.19 -29.45 14.67
CA THR A 233 10.35 -28.65 14.27
C THR A 233 10.03 -27.17 14.03
N GLN A 234 8.77 -26.84 13.79
CA GLN A 234 8.34 -25.49 13.42
C GLN A 234 7.10 -25.07 14.18
N LEU A 235 7.04 -23.77 14.49
CA LEU A 235 5.82 -23.12 14.96
C LEU A 235 5.14 -22.42 13.76
N ILE A 236 3.87 -22.75 13.54
CA ILE A 236 3.00 -22.08 12.59
C ILE A 236 2.21 -21.02 13.35
N ILE A 237 2.37 -19.76 12.97
CA ILE A 237 1.66 -18.63 13.56
C ILE A 237 0.51 -18.29 12.61
N GLU A 238 -0.71 -18.36 13.11
CA GLU A 238 -1.93 -18.06 12.36
C GLU A 238 -2.45 -16.67 12.73
N GLY A 239 -2.98 -15.96 11.74
CA GLY A 239 -3.39 -14.58 11.94
C GLY A 239 -4.08 -13.95 10.74
N LYS A 240 -4.02 -12.62 10.69
CA LYS A 240 -4.61 -11.80 9.65
C LYS A 240 -3.64 -10.71 9.20
N ASN A 241 -3.72 -10.38 7.92
CA ASN A 241 -3.04 -9.26 7.29
C ASN A 241 -1.52 -9.36 7.36
N PHE A 242 -0.99 -10.59 7.29
CA PHE A 242 0.43 -10.81 7.08
C PHE A 242 0.82 -10.50 5.63
N THR A 243 2.07 -10.16 5.44
CA THR A 243 2.68 -9.87 4.14
C THR A 243 4.08 -10.49 4.12
N PRO A 244 4.76 -10.54 2.96
CA PRO A 244 6.17 -10.92 2.89
C PRO A 244 7.10 -10.06 3.79
N TRP A 245 6.63 -8.92 4.29
CA TRP A 245 7.34 -8.02 5.20
C TRP A 245 6.90 -8.15 6.67
N SER A 246 6.23 -9.26 7.01
CA SER A 246 5.85 -9.61 8.37
C SER A 246 6.93 -10.47 9.02
N ASP A 247 7.61 -9.90 10.02
CA ASP A 247 8.64 -10.59 10.80
C ASP A 247 8.12 -10.92 12.19
N VAL A 248 8.45 -12.13 12.65
CA VAL A 248 8.13 -12.59 14.01
C VAL A 248 9.25 -12.16 14.96
N TYR A 249 8.83 -11.66 16.12
CA TYR A 249 9.69 -11.30 17.23
C TYR A 249 9.32 -12.16 18.44
N VAL A 250 10.32 -12.79 19.03
CA VAL A 250 10.21 -13.58 20.27
C VAL A 250 10.94 -12.83 21.37
N ASN A 251 10.23 -12.41 22.43
CA ASN A 251 10.77 -11.56 23.51
C ASN A 251 11.57 -10.35 22.97
N ASP A 252 10.96 -9.61 22.04
CA ASP A 252 11.54 -8.43 21.36
C ASP A 252 12.74 -8.72 20.44
N ALA A 253 13.15 -9.97 20.26
CA ALA A 253 14.20 -10.37 19.32
C ALA A 253 13.59 -10.90 18.01
N LYS A 254 13.98 -10.31 16.87
CA LYS A 254 13.59 -10.78 15.53
C LYS A 254 14.15 -12.20 15.30
N VAL A 255 13.29 -13.11 14.84
CA VAL A 255 13.66 -14.49 14.49
C VAL A 255 13.48 -14.73 12.99
N SER A 256 14.07 -15.81 12.47
CA SER A 256 13.91 -16.16 11.05
C SER A 256 12.45 -16.52 10.78
N THR A 257 11.81 -15.75 9.90
CA THR A 257 10.39 -15.88 9.58
C THR A 257 10.23 -16.27 8.11
N GLU A 258 9.47 -17.34 7.86
CA GLU A 258 9.01 -17.73 6.52
C GLU A 258 7.57 -17.27 6.33
N PHE A 259 7.32 -16.44 5.32
CA PHE A 259 5.98 -16.07 4.89
C PHE A 259 5.34 -17.22 4.11
N ILE A 260 4.18 -17.71 4.59
CA ILE A 260 3.44 -18.79 3.92
C ILE A 260 2.21 -18.22 3.19
N SER A 261 1.47 -17.33 3.85
CA SER A 261 0.31 -16.65 3.30
C SER A 261 -0.05 -15.43 4.17
N ASP A 262 -1.02 -14.64 3.71
CA ASP A 262 -1.60 -13.51 4.45
C ASP A 262 -2.20 -13.86 5.83
N THR A 263 -2.35 -15.15 6.11
CA THR A 263 -2.87 -15.68 7.38
C THR A 263 -1.90 -16.62 8.11
N ARG A 264 -0.73 -16.93 7.53
CA ARG A 264 0.23 -17.87 8.13
C ARG A 264 1.68 -17.45 7.95
N LEU A 265 2.40 -17.46 9.06
CA LEU A 265 3.86 -17.37 9.13
C LEU A 265 4.42 -18.64 9.78
N ARG A 266 5.71 -18.88 9.56
CA ARG A 266 6.41 -20.02 10.15
C ARG A 266 7.75 -19.57 10.71
N ILE A 267 8.09 -20.08 11.89
CA ILE A 267 9.42 -19.95 12.52
C ILE A 267 9.94 -21.32 12.97
N SER A 268 11.23 -21.39 13.29
CA SER A 268 11.83 -22.57 13.94
C SER A 268 11.29 -22.72 15.36
N LEU A 269 10.91 -23.93 15.77
CA LEU A 269 10.49 -24.19 17.15
C LEU A 269 11.63 -24.01 18.16
N ASN A 270 12.89 -24.07 17.72
CA ASN A 270 14.05 -23.79 18.59
C ASN A 270 14.18 -22.30 18.95
N ASP A 271 13.50 -21.40 18.22
CA ASP A 271 13.56 -19.96 18.43
C ASP A 271 12.53 -19.46 19.47
N VAL A 272 11.74 -20.37 20.05
CA VAL A 272 10.69 -20.06 21.03
C VAL A 272 10.65 -21.10 22.15
N HIS A 273 10.47 -20.65 23.38
CA HIS A 273 10.40 -21.49 24.57
C HIS A 273 9.10 -21.24 25.35
N ASP A 274 8.72 -22.20 26.20
CA ASP A 274 7.54 -22.07 27.06
C ASP A 274 7.55 -20.73 27.80
N MET A 275 6.41 -20.04 27.80
CA MET A 275 6.18 -18.69 28.35
C MET A 275 6.77 -17.51 27.56
N ASP A 276 7.42 -17.74 26.42
CA ASP A 276 7.90 -16.65 25.57
C ASP A 276 6.75 -15.84 24.96
N THR A 277 7.02 -14.58 24.67
CA THR A 277 6.07 -13.67 24.00
C THR A 277 6.37 -13.56 22.52
N ILE A 278 5.32 -13.64 21.70
CA ILE A 278 5.37 -13.57 20.24
C ILE A 278 4.62 -12.32 19.78
N VAL A 279 5.26 -11.53 18.93
CA VAL A 279 4.66 -10.39 18.21
C VAL A 279 5.02 -10.51 16.72
N VAL A 280 4.09 -10.22 15.83
CA VAL A 280 4.37 -10.05 14.40
C VAL A 280 4.46 -8.57 14.09
N ASN A 281 5.59 -8.14 13.54
CA ASN A 281 5.85 -6.76 13.14
C ASN A 281 5.88 -6.64 11.62
N GLN A 282 5.24 -5.60 11.09
CA GLN A 282 5.44 -5.16 9.72
C GLN A 282 6.65 -4.26 9.67
N VAL A 283 7.64 -4.63 8.86
CA VAL A 283 8.92 -3.92 8.82
C VAL A 283 9.21 -3.35 7.43
N GLY A 284 9.93 -2.22 7.41
CA GLY A 284 10.55 -1.69 6.20
C GLY A 284 11.90 -2.32 5.89
N SER A 285 12.48 -1.94 4.75
CA SER A 285 13.80 -2.39 4.30
C SER A 285 14.96 -2.01 5.23
N SER A 286 14.73 -1.11 6.18
CA SER A 286 15.69 -0.69 7.23
C SER A 286 15.39 -1.30 8.61
N ASP A 287 14.58 -2.36 8.69
CA ASP A 287 14.04 -2.96 9.93
C ASP A 287 13.22 -1.97 10.80
N THR A 288 12.78 -0.85 10.20
CA THR A 288 11.86 0.08 10.88
C THR A 288 10.50 -0.61 11.04
N ILE A 289 10.02 -0.71 12.28
CA ILE A 289 8.70 -1.27 12.59
C ILE A 289 7.64 -0.22 12.28
N PHE A 290 6.69 -0.57 11.41
CA PHE A 290 5.59 0.30 11.00
C PHE A 290 4.28 -0.02 11.71
N ARG A 291 4.06 -1.29 12.05
CA ARG A 291 2.87 -1.77 12.76
C ARG A 291 3.20 -3.08 13.47
N SER A 292 2.64 -3.27 14.65
CA SER A 292 2.80 -4.49 15.46
C SER A 292 1.45 -5.16 15.65
N SER A 293 1.45 -6.49 15.76
CA SER A 293 0.27 -7.25 16.17
C SER A 293 0.00 -7.15 17.66
N ASN A 294 -1.09 -7.78 18.11
CA ASN A 294 -1.20 -8.20 19.50
C ASN A 294 -0.04 -9.12 19.90
N MET A 295 0.31 -9.10 21.19
CA MET A 295 1.24 -10.04 21.81
C MET A 295 0.52 -11.33 22.18
N VAL A 296 1.16 -12.47 21.93
CA VAL A 296 0.68 -13.81 22.32
C VAL A 296 1.76 -14.50 23.14
N THR A 297 1.39 -15.15 24.24
CA THR A 297 2.31 -16.00 25.00
C THR A 297 2.27 -17.42 24.42
N TYR A 298 3.44 -17.97 24.10
CA TYR A 298 3.58 -19.36 23.70
C TYR A 298 3.59 -20.26 24.93
N TYR A 299 2.78 -21.31 24.88
CA TYR A 299 2.75 -22.40 25.85
C TYR A 299 3.12 -23.70 25.16
N GLU A 300 4.16 -24.36 25.67
CA GLU A 300 4.55 -25.68 25.19
C GLU A 300 3.50 -26.71 25.64
N ALA A 301 3.06 -27.57 24.71
CA ALA A 301 2.09 -28.60 25.05
C ALA A 301 2.68 -29.53 26.11
N THR A 302 2.10 -29.54 27.31
CA THR A 302 2.46 -30.52 28.33
C THR A 302 1.94 -31.90 27.89
N PRO A 303 2.76 -32.96 27.92
CA PRO A 303 2.25 -34.29 27.64
C PRO A 303 1.20 -34.64 28.70
N GLU A 304 -0.02 -34.94 28.26
CA GLU A 304 -1.08 -35.52 29.10
C GLU A 304 -0.47 -36.70 29.90
N PRO A 305 -0.63 -36.74 31.23
CA PRO A 305 -0.14 -37.87 32.02
C PRO A 305 -0.85 -39.14 31.55
N THR A 306 -0.08 -40.10 31.04
CA THR A 306 -0.59 -41.43 30.71
C THR A 306 -0.98 -42.11 32.02
N ASP A 307 -2.29 -42.19 32.30
CA ASP A 307 -2.83 -42.95 33.42
C ASP A 307 -2.65 -44.45 33.15
N TYR A 308 -1.45 -44.96 33.43
CA TYR A 308 -1.20 -46.38 33.66
C TYR A 308 -1.32 -46.64 35.17
N SER A 309 -2.54 -46.60 35.69
CA SER A 309 -2.85 -47.29 36.95
C SER A 309 -2.99 -48.79 36.68
N GLU A 310 -1.87 -49.52 36.75
CA GLU A 310 -1.92 -50.98 36.91
C GLU A 310 -2.49 -51.30 38.30
N ASP A 311 -3.74 -51.72 38.29
CA ASP A 311 -4.48 -52.29 39.41
C ASP A 311 -3.86 -53.64 39.82
N ILE A 312 -2.80 -53.61 40.66
CA ILE A 312 -2.33 -54.81 41.36
C ILE A 312 -3.14 -54.97 42.65
N SER A 313 -4.37 -55.44 42.47
CA SER A 313 -5.21 -56.01 43.52
C SER A 313 -4.50 -57.17 44.21
N THR A 314 -4.18 -56.97 45.49
CA THR A 314 -4.25 -57.94 46.60
C THR A 314 -4.21 -59.43 46.23
N ARG A 315 -3.01 -60.02 46.26
CA ARG A 315 -2.84 -61.48 46.42
C ARG A 315 -1.57 -61.81 47.22
N ALA A 316 -1.49 -61.31 48.44
CA ALA A 316 -0.55 -61.81 49.45
C ALA A 316 -1.10 -61.41 50.82
N LEU A 317 -1.88 -62.29 51.45
CA LEU A 317 -2.09 -62.41 52.91
C LEU A 317 -3.17 -63.49 53.20
N GLU A 318 -2.93 -64.73 52.78
CA GLU A 318 -3.60 -65.91 53.35
C GLU A 318 -2.59 -67.06 53.43
N SER A 319 -1.67 -67.00 54.39
CA SER A 319 -0.96 -68.19 54.88
C SER A 319 -0.22 -67.91 56.21
N SER A 320 -0.95 -67.72 57.32
CA SER A 320 -0.37 -67.90 58.66
C SER A 320 -1.38 -67.77 59.80
N GLN A 321 -2.44 -68.60 59.83
CA GLN A 321 -3.09 -68.93 61.10
C GLN A 321 -3.53 -70.40 61.09
N ASP A 322 -2.57 -71.27 61.33
CA ASP A 322 -2.82 -72.59 61.93
C ASP A 322 -1.55 -72.96 62.71
N LEU A 323 -1.62 -72.82 64.04
CA LEU A 323 -0.87 -73.58 65.06
C LEU A 323 -1.17 -73.02 66.47
N LEU A 324 -2.21 -73.61 67.10
CA LEU A 324 -2.33 -74.12 68.49
C LEU A 324 -1.77 -73.24 69.63
N ALA A 325 -2.52 -72.74 70.63
CA ALA A 325 -3.43 -73.41 71.56
C ALA A 325 -2.84 -74.62 72.29
N GLU A 326 -1.91 -74.38 73.22
CA GLU A 326 -2.02 -74.77 74.64
C GLU A 326 -1.18 -73.83 75.52
#